data_AF-A0A4Z0LTG1-F1
#
_entry.id   AF-A0A4Z0LTG1-F1
#
_cell.length_a   1.000
_cell.length_b   1.000
_cell.length_c   1.000
_cell.angle_alpha   90.00
_cell.angle_beta   90.00
_cell.angle_gamma   90.00
#
_symmetry.space_group_name_H-M   'P 1'
#
loop_
_entity.id
_entity.type
_entity.pdbx_description
1 polymer ?
#
loop_
_entity_poly.entity_id
_entity_poly.type
_entity_poly.pdbx_seq_one_letter_code
_entity_poly.pdbx_strand_id
1 'polypeptide(L)'
;MEYEGYLTQEEVLERVEKAFPFVERPLDDELYLFDERDLMRTLISPKLSKFTEPELPYDGVMLLYDEFSSITHQAVKWMFPSMLRIIIKNRDASGNLHWYLPTYFEKVDFNGSNSAYNFSWLSVEQLSALNCVFEYISEKYGESISYAQETLRELEQKI
;
A
#
# COMPACT_ATOMS: atom_id res chain seq x y z
N MET A 1 -4.12 18.72 -3.76
CA MET A 1 -3.18 18.17 -4.77
C MET A 1 -3.51 18.64 -6.18
N GLU A 2 -2.47 19.09 -6.88
CA GLU A 2 -2.48 19.49 -8.29
C GLU A 2 -2.06 18.30 -9.17
N TYR A 3 -2.55 18.24 -10.41
CA TYR A 3 -2.14 17.23 -11.40
C TYR A 3 -0.71 17.51 -11.85
N GLU A 4 0.17 16.51 -11.79
CA GLU A 4 1.60 16.71 -12.08
C GLU A 4 2.00 16.35 -13.52
N GLY A 5 1.11 15.76 -14.30
CA GLY A 5 1.35 15.45 -15.71
C GLY A 5 1.93 14.06 -15.96
N TYR A 6 2.27 13.80 -17.23
CA TYR A 6 2.91 12.58 -17.71
C TYR A 6 4.37 12.49 -17.26
N LEU A 7 4.58 12.09 -16.00
CA LEU A 7 5.91 11.73 -15.51
C LEU A 7 6.37 10.41 -16.13
N THR A 8 7.66 10.29 -16.43
CA THR A 8 8.27 9.03 -16.84
C THR A 8 8.23 8.01 -15.69
N GLN A 9 8.33 6.72 -16.03
CA GLN A 9 8.35 5.65 -15.03
C GLN A 9 9.51 5.86 -14.03
N GLU A 10 10.65 6.34 -14.49
CA GLU A 10 11.83 6.64 -13.68
C GLU A 10 11.59 7.79 -12.70
N GLU A 11 10.93 8.88 -13.14
CA GLU A 11 10.60 10.02 -12.29
C GLU A 11 9.57 9.65 -11.21
N VAL A 12 8.56 8.84 -11.57
CA VAL A 12 7.58 8.31 -10.59
C VAL A 12 8.29 7.42 -9.58
N LEU A 13 9.20 6.55 -10.05
CA LEU A 13 9.97 5.68 -9.16
C LEU A 13 10.85 6.50 -8.21
N GLU A 14 11.56 7.51 -8.68
CA GLU A 14 12.42 8.36 -7.83
C GLU A 14 11.65 9.02 -6.70
N ARG A 15 10.45 9.53 -6.98
CA ARG A 15 9.56 10.10 -5.96
C ARG A 15 9.14 9.07 -4.93
N VAL A 16 8.78 7.86 -5.36
CA VAL A 16 8.42 6.77 -4.45
C VAL A 16 9.62 6.32 -3.61
N GLU A 17 10.81 6.21 -4.21
CA GLU A 17 12.03 5.84 -3.47
C GLU A 17 12.33 6.85 -2.36
N LYS A 18 12.10 8.14 -2.60
CA LYS A 18 12.27 9.20 -1.60
C LYS A 18 11.18 9.20 -0.52
N ALA A 19 9.91 9.11 -0.90
CA ALA A 19 8.78 9.28 0.01
C ALA A 19 8.42 8.00 0.79
N PHE A 20 8.69 6.83 0.22
CA PHE A 20 8.37 5.51 0.79
C PHE A 20 9.63 4.68 0.94
N PRO A 21 10.50 4.98 1.93
CA PRO A 21 11.59 4.09 2.29
C PRO A 21 11.02 2.73 2.74
N PHE A 22 11.81 1.66 2.59
CA PHE A 22 11.45 0.38 3.18
C PHE A 22 11.35 0.50 4.69
N VAL A 23 10.38 -0.21 5.26
CA VAL A 23 10.08 -0.22 6.69
C VAL A 23 10.43 -1.60 7.23
N GLU A 24 11.02 -1.66 8.43
CA GLU A 24 11.30 -2.93 9.10
C GLU A 24 10.02 -3.75 9.32
N ARG A 25 10.16 -5.07 9.33
CA ARG A 25 9.06 -5.98 9.63
C ARG A 25 8.51 -5.70 11.04
N PRO A 26 7.19 -5.45 11.19
CA PRO A 26 6.55 -5.31 12.50
C PRO A 26 6.62 -6.60 13.31
N LEU A 27 6.43 -6.49 14.62
CA LEU A 27 6.32 -7.66 15.47
C LEU A 27 5.05 -8.46 15.15
N ASP A 28 5.05 -9.75 15.47
CA ASP A 28 3.93 -10.65 15.14
C ASP A 28 2.60 -10.24 15.79
N ASP A 29 2.63 -9.60 16.95
CA ASP A 29 1.47 -9.02 17.62
C ASP A 29 0.97 -7.72 16.97
N GLU A 30 1.82 -7.03 16.23
CA GLU A 30 1.47 -5.84 15.47
C GLU A 30 1.03 -6.16 14.04
N LEU A 31 1.34 -7.35 13.51
CA LEU A 31 0.99 -7.73 12.14
C LEU A 31 -0.49 -8.07 11.95
N TYR A 32 -1.13 -8.68 12.94
CA TYR A 32 -2.48 -9.26 12.81
C TYR A 32 -3.51 -8.54 13.67
N LEU A 33 -4.74 -8.40 13.15
CA LEU A 33 -5.87 -7.90 13.94
C LEU A 33 -6.35 -8.88 15.00
N PHE A 34 -6.16 -10.18 14.74
CA PHE A 34 -6.66 -11.27 15.57
C PHE A 34 -5.53 -12.02 16.28
N ASP A 35 -5.89 -12.69 17.37
CA ASP A 35 -4.94 -13.46 18.18
C ASP A 35 -4.45 -14.72 17.46
N GLU A 36 -3.44 -15.38 18.03
CA GLU A 36 -2.80 -16.59 17.48
C GLU A 36 -3.73 -17.79 17.30
N ARG A 37 -4.96 -17.75 17.85
CA ARG A 37 -5.96 -18.82 17.71
C ARG A 37 -6.87 -18.60 16.50
N ASP A 38 -6.81 -17.44 15.86
CA ASP A 38 -7.58 -17.14 14.67
C ASP A 38 -7.19 -18.02 13.48
N LEU A 39 -8.19 -18.46 12.71
CA LEU A 39 -7.98 -19.37 11.57
C LEU A 39 -7.16 -18.71 10.47
N MET A 40 -7.40 -17.44 10.14
CA MET A 40 -6.66 -16.76 9.08
C MET A 40 -5.23 -16.52 9.52
N ARG A 41 -5.01 -16.05 10.75
CA ARG A 41 -3.65 -15.89 11.29
C ARG A 41 -2.86 -17.19 11.27
N THR A 42 -3.45 -18.31 11.70
CA THR A 42 -2.77 -19.61 11.71
C THR A 42 -2.41 -20.11 10.30
N LEU A 43 -3.17 -19.74 9.28
CA LEU A 43 -2.88 -20.07 7.88
C LEU A 43 -1.79 -19.19 7.25
N ILE A 44 -1.75 -17.89 7.60
CA ILE A 44 -0.86 -16.90 6.97
C ILE A 44 0.49 -16.85 7.68
N SER A 45 0.51 -16.90 9.02
CA SER A 45 1.71 -16.71 9.83
C SER A 45 2.89 -17.61 9.44
N PRO A 46 2.71 -18.93 9.20
CA PRO A 46 3.81 -19.79 8.75
C PRO A 46 4.36 -19.43 7.36
N LYS A 47 3.52 -18.85 6.50
CA LYS A 47 3.94 -18.42 5.14
C LYS A 47 4.65 -17.09 5.18
N LEU A 48 4.26 -16.20 6.09
CA LEU A 48 4.81 -14.86 6.23
C LEU A 48 6.12 -14.84 7.02
N SER A 49 6.33 -15.79 7.94
CA SER A 49 7.53 -15.87 8.80
C SER A 49 8.85 -16.01 8.05
N LYS A 50 8.81 -16.47 6.78
CA LYS A 50 9.99 -16.56 5.92
C LYS A 50 10.48 -15.21 5.37
N PHE A 51 9.67 -14.16 5.50
CA PHE A 51 10.04 -12.81 5.09
C PHE A 51 10.40 -12.01 6.32
N THR A 52 11.68 -11.69 6.47
CA THR A 52 12.23 -10.94 7.59
C THR A 52 12.76 -9.57 7.18
N GLU A 53 13.02 -9.39 5.89
CA GLU A 53 13.64 -8.18 5.37
C GLU A 53 12.62 -7.03 5.20
N PRO A 54 13.08 -5.77 5.26
CA PRO A 54 12.25 -4.60 4.98
C PRO A 54 11.64 -4.61 3.57
N GLU A 55 12.41 -5.06 2.58
CA GLU A 55 11.91 -5.21 1.21
C GLU A 55 11.21 -6.57 1.06
N LEU A 56 9.88 -6.52 0.90
CA LEU A 56 9.10 -7.70 0.58
C LEU A 56 9.21 -8.06 -0.92
N PRO A 57 9.49 -9.32 -1.27
CA PRO A 57 9.34 -9.80 -2.63
C PRO A 57 7.86 -9.89 -3.00
N TYR A 58 7.57 -10.07 -4.30
CA TYR A 58 6.22 -10.15 -4.83
C TYR A 58 5.31 -11.11 -4.05
N ASP A 59 5.75 -12.34 -3.79
CA ASP A 59 4.97 -13.33 -3.04
C ASP A 59 4.63 -12.86 -1.61
N GLY A 60 5.54 -12.12 -0.98
CA GLY A 60 5.31 -11.57 0.35
C GLY A 60 4.28 -10.44 0.34
N VAL A 61 4.33 -9.58 -0.69
CA VAL A 61 3.30 -8.56 -0.92
C VAL A 61 1.94 -9.19 -1.17
N MET A 62 1.85 -10.20 -2.04
CA MET A 62 0.57 -10.86 -2.36
C MET A 62 -0.06 -11.53 -1.14
N LEU A 63 0.74 -12.16 -0.27
CA LEU A 63 0.25 -12.79 0.96
C LEU A 63 -0.40 -11.80 1.93
N LEU A 64 0.10 -10.58 2.02
CA LEU A 64 -0.49 -9.53 2.86
C LEU A 64 -1.67 -8.84 2.14
N TYR A 65 -1.52 -8.64 0.83
CA TYR A 65 -2.51 -8.03 -0.04
C TYR A 65 -3.85 -8.77 -0.04
N ASP A 66 -3.84 -10.10 -0.10
CA ASP A 66 -5.07 -10.91 -0.07
C ASP A 66 -5.77 -10.89 1.30
N GLU A 67 -5.13 -10.33 2.32
CA GLU A 67 -5.47 -10.51 3.73
C GLU A 67 -5.71 -9.19 4.47
N PHE A 68 -6.07 -8.12 3.76
CA PHE A 68 -6.36 -6.79 4.33
C PHE A 68 -7.42 -6.82 5.45
N SER A 69 -8.31 -7.81 5.50
CA SER A 69 -9.27 -7.98 6.61
C SER A 69 -8.66 -8.57 7.88
N SER A 70 -7.46 -9.14 7.79
CA SER A 70 -6.82 -9.95 8.82
C SER A 70 -5.55 -9.30 9.38
N ILE A 71 -5.00 -8.32 8.66
CA ILE A 71 -3.76 -7.61 9.01
C ILE A 71 -4.02 -6.19 9.50
N THR A 72 -3.05 -5.60 10.20
CA THR A 72 -3.16 -4.23 10.71
C THR A 72 -2.59 -3.21 9.71
N HIS A 73 -2.79 -1.91 9.99
CA HIS A 73 -2.07 -0.85 9.27
C HIS A 73 -0.54 -0.94 9.38
N GLN A 74 0.02 -1.58 10.43
CA GLN A 74 1.48 -1.74 10.56
C GLN A 74 1.99 -2.73 9.52
N ALA A 75 1.26 -3.82 9.28
CA ALA A 75 1.56 -4.74 8.18
C ALA A 75 1.47 -4.04 6.82
N VAL A 76 0.49 -3.14 6.65
CA VAL A 76 0.38 -2.31 5.44
C VAL A 76 1.61 -1.41 5.29
N LYS A 77 2.03 -0.68 6.33
CA LYS A 77 3.24 0.17 6.28
C LYS A 77 4.50 -0.58 5.82
N TRP A 78 4.63 -1.84 6.22
CA TRP A 78 5.73 -2.70 5.78
C TRP A 78 5.61 -3.12 4.31
N MET A 79 4.43 -3.56 3.89
CA MET A 79 4.17 -4.03 2.53
C MET A 79 4.15 -2.91 1.48
N PHE A 80 3.61 -1.75 1.85
CA PHE A 80 3.25 -0.69 0.91
C PHE A 80 4.42 -0.20 0.05
N PRO A 81 5.63 0.07 0.60
CA PRO A 81 6.78 0.47 -0.19
C PRO A 81 7.17 -0.53 -1.28
N SER A 82 7.14 -1.84 -0.98
CA SER A 82 7.41 -2.89 -1.95
C SER A 82 6.33 -2.98 -3.02
N MET A 83 5.05 -2.90 -2.62
CA MET A 83 3.92 -2.95 -3.55
C MET A 83 3.98 -1.81 -4.59
N LEU A 84 4.25 -0.57 -4.16
CA LEU A 84 4.38 0.57 -5.07
C LEU A 84 5.50 0.33 -6.11
N ARG A 85 6.67 -0.14 -5.65
CA ARG A 85 7.80 -0.45 -6.53
C ARG A 85 7.49 -1.58 -7.52
N ILE A 86 6.75 -2.61 -7.09
CA ILE A 86 6.32 -3.71 -7.96
C ILE A 86 5.40 -3.19 -9.07
N ILE A 87 4.42 -2.34 -8.73
CA ILE A 87 3.51 -1.72 -9.69
C ILE A 87 4.30 -0.88 -10.71
N ILE A 88 5.11 0.07 -10.23
CA ILE A 88 5.84 1.01 -11.10
C ILE A 88 6.84 0.28 -12.00
N LYS A 89 7.58 -0.71 -11.45
CA LYS A 89 8.56 -1.50 -12.21
C LYS A 89 7.90 -2.55 -13.12
N ASN A 90 6.57 -2.60 -13.20
CA ASN A 90 5.78 -3.57 -13.99
C ASN A 90 6.14 -5.03 -13.65
N ARG A 91 6.35 -5.31 -12.37
CA ARG A 91 6.67 -6.65 -11.86
C ARG A 91 5.47 -7.36 -11.25
N ASP A 92 4.29 -6.75 -11.36
CA ASP A 92 3.02 -7.35 -10.94
C ASP A 92 2.66 -8.50 -11.88
N ALA A 93 2.92 -9.73 -11.44
CA ALA A 93 2.61 -10.94 -12.21
C ALA A 93 1.12 -11.27 -12.27
N SER A 94 0.31 -10.75 -11.32
CA SER A 94 -1.13 -10.96 -11.28
C SER A 94 -1.90 -10.00 -12.18
N GLY A 95 -1.33 -8.81 -12.41
CA GLY A 95 -2.04 -7.70 -13.03
C GLY A 95 -3.15 -7.11 -12.14
N ASN A 96 -3.18 -7.42 -10.85
CA ASN A 96 -4.23 -6.97 -9.93
C ASN A 96 -3.78 -5.80 -9.05
N LEU A 97 -2.49 -5.65 -8.76
CA LEU A 97 -2.02 -4.68 -7.77
C LEU A 97 -2.32 -3.24 -8.19
N HIS A 98 -2.10 -2.92 -9.46
CA HIS A 98 -2.38 -1.59 -10.00
C HIS A 98 -3.89 -1.27 -10.03
N TRP A 99 -4.72 -2.29 -10.24
CA TRP A 99 -6.17 -2.14 -10.28
C TRP A 99 -6.77 -1.92 -8.88
N TYR A 100 -6.31 -2.67 -7.88
CA TYR A 100 -6.89 -2.60 -6.54
C TYR A 100 -6.31 -1.49 -5.66
N LEU A 101 -5.09 -1.02 -5.92
CA LEU A 101 -4.47 0.03 -5.12
C LEU A 101 -5.39 1.27 -4.99
N PRO A 102 -5.98 1.83 -6.07
CA PRO A 102 -6.97 2.90 -5.94
C PRO A 102 -8.16 2.52 -5.05
N THR A 103 -8.69 1.30 -5.20
CA THR A 103 -9.88 0.84 -4.45
C THR A 103 -9.67 0.81 -2.95
N TYR A 104 -8.44 0.60 -2.46
CA TYR A 104 -8.14 0.69 -1.03
C TYR A 104 -8.38 2.09 -0.46
N PHE A 105 -8.11 3.12 -1.27
CA PHE A 105 -8.38 4.51 -0.91
C PHE A 105 -9.84 4.91 -1.12
N GLU A 106 -10.64 4.10 -1.81
CA GLU A 106 -12.11 4.27 -1.84
C GLU A 106 -12.78 3.66 -0.60
N LYS A 107 -12.07 2.76 0.11
CA LYS A 107 -12.57 2.02 1.29
C LYS A 107 -11.91 2.48 2.60
N VAL A 108 -11.36 3.69 2.62
CA VAL A 108 -10.63 4.20 3.80
C VAL A 108 -11.48 4.13 5.05
N ASP A 109 -10.88 3.56 6.09
CA ASP A 109 -11.45 3.50 7.42
C ASP A 109 -10.75 4.52 8.31
N PHE A 110 -11.35 5.70 8.42
CA PHE A 110 -10.85 6.79 9.28
C PHE A 110 -11.01 6.50 10.78
N ASN A 111 -11.83 5.54 11.16
CA ASN A 111 -12.20 5.31 12.57
C ASN A 111 -11.50 4.07 13.15
N GLY A 112 -11.13 3.10 12.32
CA GLY A 112 -10.41 1.90 12.74
C GLY A 112 -8.93 2.18 12.97
N SER A 113 -8.52 2.41 14.22
CA SER A 113 -7.12 2.71 14.56
C SER A 113 -6.14 1.63 14.10
N ASN A 114 -6.53 0.36 14.07
CA ASN A 114 -5.70 -0.76 13.61
C ASN A 114 -6.05 -1.28 12.21
N SER A 115 -7.07 -0.72 11.55
CA SER A 115 -7.55 -1.20 10.25
C SER A 115 -6.47 -1.09 9.17
N ALA A 116 -6.31 -2.13 8.32
CA ALA A 116 -5.44 -2.06 7.14
C ALA A 116 -5.84 -0.95 6.16
N TYR A 117 -7.09 -0.51 6.20
CA TYR A 117 -7.62 0.59 5.38
C TYR A 117 -7.44 1.97 6.04
N ASN A 118 -6.77 2.05 7.18
CA ASN A 118 -6.43 3.32 7.81
C ASN A 118 -5.09 3.84 7.27
N PHE A 119 -5.18 4.86 6.42
CA PHE A 119 -4.03 5.53 5.80
C PHE A 119 -3.66 6.87 6.45
N SER A 120 -4.20 7.17 7.65
CA SER A 120 -3.96 8.44 8.36
C SER A 120 -2.51 8.61 8.84
N TRP A 121 -1.68 7.59 8.67
CA TRP A 121 -0.25 7.62 8.99
C TRP A 121 0.62 8.19 7.86
N LEU A 122 0.06 8.39 6.67
CA LEU A 122 0.77 8.96 5.53
C LEU A 122 1.10 10.43 5.81
N SER A 123 2.32 10.84 5.47
CA SER A 123 2.71 12.25 5.47
C SER A 123 2.25 12.97 4.20
N VAL A 124 2.28 14.31 4.20
CA VAL A 124 1.98 15.12 3.01
C VAL A 124 2.88 14.75 1.81
N GLU A 125 4.17 14.48 2.05
CA GLU A 125 5.09 14.05 0.99
C GLU A 125 4.71 12.67 0.42
N GLN A 126 4.28 11.75 1.28
CA GLN A 126 3.79 10.44 0.86
C GLN A 126 2.47 10.53 0.08
N LEU A 127 1.55 11.40 0.50
CA LEU A 127 0.30 11.65 -0.22
C LEU A 127 0.56 12.22 -1.62
N SER A 128 1.48 13.18 -1.74
CA SER A 128 1.89 13.72 -3.04
C SER A 128 2.50 12.65 -3.94
N ALA A 129 3.43 11.84 -3.42
CA ALA A 129 4.01 10.73 -4.19
C ALA A 129 2.96 9.68 -4.60
N LEU A 130 1.99 9.38 -3.73
CA LEU A 130 0.86 8.51 -4.03
C LEU A 130 -0.03 9.06 -5.15
N ASN A 131 -0.28 10.36 -5.16
CA ASN A 131 -1.03 11.00 -6.23
C ASN A 131 -0.33 10.82 -7.58
N CYS A 132 1.00 10.97 -7.64
CA CYS A 132 1.78 10.67 -8.85
C CYS A 132 1.67 9.19 -9.27
N VAL A 133 1.65 8.26 -8.31
CA VAL A 133 1.46 6.83 -8.61
C VAL A 133 0.07 6.58 -9.19
N PHE A 134 -0.97 7.23 -8.68
CA PHE A 134 -2.31 7.11 -9.25
C PHE A 134 -2.39 7.67 -10.67
N GLU A 135 -1.82 8.84 -10.91
CA GLU A 135 -1.74 9.42 -12.26
C GLU A 135 -1.05 8.46 -13.22
N TYR A 136 0.11 7.92 -12.84
CA TYR A 136 0.80 6.88 -13.62
C TYR A 136 -0.07 5.65 -13.88
N ILE A 137 -0.80 5.15 -12.86
CA ILE A 137 -1.68 3.99 -13.01
C ILE A 137 -2.80 4.29 -14.01
N SER A 138 -3.43 5.46 -13.91
CA SER A 138 -4.50 5.87 -14.81
C SER A 138 -4.00 6.02 -16.26
N GLU A 139 -2.84 6.63 -16.44
CA GLU A 139 -2.25 6.85 -17.77
C GLU A 139 -1.78 5.56 -18.43
N LYS A 140 -1.19 4.65 -17.64
CA LYS A 140 -0.60 3.42 -18.15
C LYS A 140 -1.60 2.29 -18.33
N TYR A 141 -2.53 2.14 -17.40
CA TYR A 141 -3.46 1.00 -17.34
C TYR A 141 -4.90 1.41 -17.65
N GLY A 142 -5.22 2.71 -17.67
CA GLY A 142 -6.58 3.21 -17.95
C GLY A 142 -7.51 3.15 -16.74
N GLU A 143 -6.98 2.98 -15.53
CA GLU A 143 -7.78 2.85 -14.32
C GLU A 143 -8.39 4.19 -13.88
N SER A 144 -9.57 4.12 -13.27
CA SER A 144 -10.22 5.27 -12.64
C SER A 144 -9.58 5.55 -11.28
N ILE A 145 -9.08 6.77 -11.10
CA ILE A 145 -8.39 7.19 -9.87
C ILE A 145 -9.08 8.34 -9.13
N SER A 146 -10.15 8.90 -9.68
CA SER A 146 -10.75 10.15 -9.19
C SER A 146 -11.15 10.07 -7.71
N TYR A 147 -11.81 8.99 -7.30
CA TYR A 147 -12.19 8.78 -5.89
C TYR A 147 -10.98 8.61 -4.99
N ALA A 148 -9.98 7.84 -5.42
CA ALA A 148 -8.75 7.67 -4.66
C ALA A 148 -8.03 9.02 -4.44
N GLN A 149 -7.95 9.86 -5.48
CA GLN A 149 -7.37 11.21 -5.39
C GLN A 149 -8.20 12.15 -4.50
N GLU A 150 -9.53 12.04 -4.51
CA GLU A 150 -10.40 12.76 -3.56
C GLU A 150 -10.08 12.34 -2.13
N THR A 151 -9.99 11.04 -1.85
CA THR A 151 -9.65 10.56 -0.51
C THR A 151 -8.26 10.99 -0.06
N LEU A 152 -7.27 11.00 -0.95
CA LEU A 152 -5.95 11.55 -0.62
C LEU A 152 -6.04 13.04 -0.21
N ARG A 153 -6.89 13.84 -0.86
CA ARG A 153 -7.12 15.25 -0.47
C ARG A 153 -7.79 15.36 0.90
N GLU A 154 -8.72 14.46 1.21
CA GLU A 154 -9.34 14.42 2.55
C GLU A 154 -8.34 14.03 3.64
N LEU A 155 -7.41 13.10 3.34
CA LEU A 155 -6.31 12.74 4.24
C LEU A 155 -5.36 13.93 4.44
N GLU A 156 -4.99 14.63 3.37
CA GLU A 156 -4.12 15.81 3.41
C GLU A 156 -4.70 16.92 4.32
N GLN A 157 -6.01 17.13 4.29
CA GLN A 157 -6.68 18.14 5.13
C GLN A 157 -6.73 17.80 6.63
N LYS A 158 -6.45 16.54 7.00
CA LYS A 158 -6.51 16.05 8.38
C LYS A 158 -5.15 16.03 9.07
N ILE A 159 -4.06 16.31 8.35
CA ILE A 159 -2.67 16.35 8.84
C ILE A 159 -2.30 17.80 9.20
#